data_AF-A0A959Y8X7-F1
#
_entry.id   AF-A0A959Y8X7-F1
#
_cell.length_a   1.000
_cell.length_b   1.000
_cell.length_c   1.000
_cell.angle_alpha   90.00
_cell.angle_beta   90.00
_cell.angle_gamma   90.00
#
_symmetry.space_group_name_H-M   'P 1'
#
loop_
_entity.id
_entity.type
_entity.pdbx_description
1 polymer ?
#
loop_
_entity_poly.entity_id
_entity_poly.type
_entity_poly.pdbx_seq_one_letter_code
_entity_poly.pdbx_strand_id
1 'polypeptide(L)'
;MKNWGKPQLLALAGSLVVAVLLMWLPRTEEVPTNAAAPARMTIDDRIAEAVALVNGSEPMKGIMALRDLEKEHPDHAGIHMQLGLFSVQSGQLDKAVQRFERVAELDPKGYPEAYAMLGRSYAAMDSIGPAVEAIERYKELTSDPEALAAADRMLNEIRNEKEAEQNALR
;
A
#
# COMPACT_ATOMS: atom_id res chain seq x y z
N MET A 1 13.48 44.55 84.84
CA MET A 1 13.62 45.07 83.45
C MET A 1 14.03 43.86 82.59
N LYS A 2 13.16 43.19 81.81
CA LYS A 2 12.69 43.51 80.43
C LYS A 2 13.90 43.72 79.48
N ASN A 3 14.24 42.93 78.44
CA ASN A 3 13.57 42.25 77.30
C ASN A 3 14.37 40.98 76.87
N TRP A 4 13.80 39.82 76.51
CA TRP A 4 13.26 39.33 75.21
C TRP A 4 14.22 39.22 73.99
N GLY A 5 14.40 37.99 73.49
CA GLY A 5 14.92 37.67 72.14
C GLY A 5 15.44 36.22 71.96
N LYS A 6 14.60 35.29 71.45
CA LYS A 6 15.04 34.13 70.60
C LYS A 6 14.54 34.45 69.15
N PRO A 7 14.86 33.74 68.02
CA PRO A 7 15.48 32.41 67.82
C PRO A 7 16.33 32.22 66.50
N GLN A 8 16.64 30.95 66.17
CA GLN A 8 16.72 30.29 64.84
C GLN A 8 18.06 29.95 64.13
N LEU A 9 18.16 28.65 63.79
CA LEU A 9 19.09 27.94 62.90
C LEU A 9 19.04 28.47 61.46
N LEU A 10 20.09 28.27 60.66
CA LEU A 10 20.02 27.52 59.39
C LEU A 10 21.35 27.44 58.62
N ALA A 11 21.55 26.27 58.02
CA ALA A 11 22.65 25.86 57.17
C ALA A 11 22.69 26.62 55.84
N LEU A 12 23.88 27.07 55.43
CA LEU A 12 24.16 27.56 54.07
C LEU A 12 25.56 27.13 53.65
N ALA A 13 25.72 25.85 53.32
CA ALA A 13 26.92 25.34 52.66
C ALA A 13 26.61 24.35 51.51
N GLY A 14 25.35 24.29 51.05
CA GLY A 14 24.90 23.31 50.06
C GLY A 14 24.78 23.83 48.61
N SER A 15 24.78 25.13 48.37
CA SER A 15 24.37 25.68 47.06
C SER A 15 25.48 25.81 46.03
N LEU A 16 26.75 25.90 46.43
CA LEU A 16 27.85 26.20 45.49
C LEU A 16 28.46 24.94 44.85
N VAL A 17 28.42 23.79 45.54
CA VAL A 17 28.97 22.53 45.03
C VAL A 17 28.17 21.99 43.85
N VAL A 18 26.85 22.16 43.87
CA VAL A 18 25.95 21.68 42.80
C VAL A 18 26.17 22.44 41.49
N ALA A 19 26.41 23.75 41.55
CA ALA A 19 26.60 24.57 40.35
C ALA A 19 27.88 24.24 39.59
N VAL A 20 28.98 23.94 40.32
CA VAL A 20 30.26 23.55 39.70
C VAL A 20 30.20 22.13 39.15
N LEU A 21 29.48 21.21 39.81
CA LEU A 21 29.27 19.84 39.32
C LEU A 21 28.44 19.80 38.03
N LEU A 22 27.45 20.69 37.91
CA LEU A 22 26.64 20.83 36.69
C LEU A 22 27.42 21.41 35.50
N MET A 23 28.51 22.14 35.76
CA MET A 23 29.34 22.75 34.72
C MET A 23 30.29 21.74 34.03
N TRP A 24 30.47 20.55 34.60
CA TRP A 24 31.34 19.47 34.10
C TRP A 24 30.60 18.18 33.69
N LEU A 25 29.27 18.16 33.77
CA LEU A 25 28.49 17.11 33.13
C LEU A 25 28.69 17.21 31.61
N PRO A 26 29.00 16.11 30.89
CA PRO A 26 28.91 16.13 29.44
C PRO A 26 27.52 16.62 29.08
N ARG A 27 27.45 17.71 28.30
CA ARG A 27 26.18 18.16 27.74
C ARG A 27 25.64 17.00 26.91
N THR A 28 24.72 16.25 27.48
CA THR A 28 23.86 15.38 26.67
C THR A 28 23.16 16.35 25.74
N GLU A 29 23.45 16.26 24.44
CA GLU A 29 22.64 16.95 23.46
C GLU A 29 21.20 16.61 23.81
N GLU A 30 20.40 17.63 24.15
CA GLU A 30 18.97 17.46 24.28
C GLU A 30 18.52 16.94 22.92
N VAL A 31 18.26 15.63 22.84
CA VAL A 31 17.64 15.03 21.66
C VAL A 31 16.37 15.83 21.48
N PRO A 32 16.24 16.63 20.39
CA PRO A 32 15.11 17.52 20.26
C PRO A 32 13.86 16.66 20.38
N THR A 33 12.97 17.00 21.31
CA THR A 33 11.68 16.34 21.51
C THR A 33 10.76 16.46 20.27
N ASN A 34 11.26 17.07 19.19
CA ASN A 34 10.68 17.15 17.85
C ASN A 34 11.60 16.57 16.75
N ALA A 35 12.52 15.66 17.07
CA ALA A 35 12.95 14.68 16.09
C ALA A 35 11.78 13.72 15.91
N ALA A 36 10.92 13.96 14.93
CA ALA A 36 10.05 12.92 14.42
C ALA A 36 10.93 11.67 14.27
N ALA A 37 10.61 10.59 14.99
CA ALA A 37 11.20 9.28 14.72
C ALA A 37 11.16 9.10 13.20
N PRO A 38 12.22 8.58 12.53
CA PRO A 38 12.21 8.42 11.08
C PRO A 38 10.86 7.81 10.73
N ALA A 39 10.06 8.54 9.95
CA ALA A 39 8.65 8.22 9.77
C ALA A 39 8.58 6.72 9.46
N ARG A 40 7.95 5.94 10.35
CA ARG A 40 7.85 4.49 10.12
C ARG A 40 7.23 4.35 8.74
N MET A 41 7.99 3.75 7.82
CA MET A 41 7.61 3.58 6.43
C MET A 41 6.18 3.04 6.38
N THR A 42 5.30 3.72 5.65
CA THR A 42 3.92 3.27 5.54
C THR A 42 3.86 1.95 4.79
N ILE A 43 2.73 1.23 4.88
CA ILE A 43 2.56 0.00 4.09
C ILE A 43 2.68 0.34 2.60
N ASP A 44 2.10 1.46 2.16
CA ASP A 44 2.17 1.91 0.76
C ASP A 44 3.60 2.22 0.32
N ASP A 45 4.42 2.83 1.18
CA ASP A 45 5.85 3.04 0.90
C ASP A 45 6.59 1.70 0.74
N ARG A 46 6.32 0.72 1.63
CA ARG A 46 6.91 -0.64 1.56
C ARG A 46 6.48 -1.37 0.29
N ILE A 47 5.23 -1.20 -0.13
CA ILE A 47 4.73 -1.73 -1.41
C ILE A 47 5.49 -1.09 -2.58
N ALA A 48 5.64 0.25 -2.57
CA ALA A 48 6.34 0.96 -3.64
C ALA A 48 7.81 0.55 -3.76
N GLU A 49 8.51 0.37 -2.64
CA GLU A 49 9.88 -0.18 -2.63
C GLU A 49 9.93 -1.59 -3.23
N ALA A 50 9.03 -2.48 -2.79
CA ALA A 50 8.98 -3.84 -3.31
C ALA A 50 8.69 -3.86 -4.82
N VAL A 51 7.76 -3.04 -5.30
CA VAL A 51 7.46 -2.84 -6.73
C VAL A 51 8.68 -2.33 -7.50
N ALA A 52 9.43 -1.38 -6.95
CA ALA A 52 10.66 -0.88 -7.56
C ALA A 52 11.72 -1.98 -7.69
N LEU A 53 11.83 -2.87 -6.69
CA LEU A 53 12.70 -4.05 -6.77
C LEU A 53 12.24 -5.03 -7.85
N VAL A 54 10.92 -5.25 -8.00
CA VAL A 54 10.38 -6.11 -9.07
C VAL A 54 10.78 -5.60 -10.45
N ASN A 55 10.70 -4.29 -10.66
CA ASN A 55 11.02 -3.65 -11.94
C ASN A 55 12.52 -3.38 -12.15
N GLY A 56 13.36 -3.66 -11.14
CA GLY A 56 14.79 -3.40 -11.16
C GLY A 56 15.65 -4.64 -11.44
N SER A 57 16.90 -4.62 -10.96
CA SER A 57 17.82 -5.78 -11.01
C SER A 57 17.45 -6.89 -10.02
N GLU A 58 16.57 -6.55 -9.07
CA GLU A 58 16.10 -7.27 -7.88
C GLU A 58 14.85 -8.17 -7.95
N PRO A 59 14.35 -8.71 -9.09
CA PRO A 59 12.92 -8.99 -9.22
C PRO A 59 12.39 -10.03 -8.22
N MET A 60 13.21 -11.04 -7.92
CA MET A 60 12.85 -12.06 -6.94
C MET A 60 12.71 -11.49 -5.52
N LYS A 61 13.59 -10.55 -5.13
CA LYS A 61 13.50 -9.90 -3.82
C LYS A 61 12.23 -9.04 -3.73
N GLY A 62 11.88 -8.32 -4.78
CA GLY A 62 10.65 -7.52 -4.82
C GLY A 62 9.38 -8.37 -4.66
N ILE A 63 9.29 -9.49 -5.38
CA ILE A 63 8.14 -10.41 -5.25
C ILE A 63 8.10 -11.05 -3.86
N MET A 64 9.25 -11.42 -3.29
CA MET A 64 9.30 -11.96 -1.93
C MET A 64 8.84 -10.92 -0.90
N ALA A 65 9.28 -9.66 -1.04
CA ALA A 65 8.85 -8.57 -0.16
C ALA A 65 7.33 -8.34 -0.24
N LEU A 66 6.73 -8.33 -1.44
CA LEU A 66 5.26 -8.23 -1.58
C LEU A 66 4.52 -9.40 -0.92
N ARG A 67 5.07 -10.62 -1.00
CA ARG A 67 4.48 -11.80 -0.35
C ARG A 67 4.61 -11.77 1.17
N ASP A 68 5.68 -11.20 1.70
CA ASP A 68 5.83 -11.04 3.14
C ASP A 68 4.88 -9.95 3.66
N LEU A 69 4.73 -8.85 2.91
CA LEU A 69 3.70 -7.84 3.17
C LEU A 69 2.29 -8.43 3.13
N GLU A 70 2.01 -9.32 2.19
CA GLU A 70 0.72 -10.02 2.11
C GLU A 70 0.45 -10.85 3.37
N LYS A 71 1.45 -11.55 3.91
CA LYS A 71 1.29 -12.33 5.16
C LYS A 71 1.01 -11.44 6.36
N GLU A 72 1.66 -10.26 6.42
CA GLU A 72 1.46 -9.27 7.48
C GLU A 72 0.09 -8.57 7.35
N HIS A 73 -0.36 -8.34 6.12
CA HIS A 73 -1.54 -7.55 5.79
C HIS A 73 -2.40 -8.25 4.72
N PRO A 74 -3.04 -9.39 5.07
CA PRO A 74 -3.75 -10.23 4.09
C PRO A 74 -4.97 -9.55 3.45
N ASP A 75 -5.49 -8.49 4.08
CA ASP A 75 -6.67 -7.75 3.62
C ASP A 75 -6.32 -6.39 2.99
N HIS A 76 -5.06 -6.16 2.63
CA HIS A 76 -4.66 -4.93 1.95
C HIS A 76 -4.85 -5.06 0.44
N ALA A 77 -5.89 -4.40 -0.09
CA ALA A 77 -6.23 -4.42 -1.52
C ALA A 77 -5.04 -4.05 -2.42
N GLY A 78 -4.25 -3.03 -2.05
CA GLY A 78 -3.09 -2.61 -2.85
C GLY A 78 -2.02 -3.70 -3.04
N ILE A 79 -1.86 -4.61 -2.07
CA ILE A 79 -0.88 -5.72 -2.19
C ILE A 79 -1.37 -6.74 -3.22
N HIS A 80 -2.65 -7.12 -3.12
CA HIS A 80 -3.27 -8.02 -4.09
C HIS A 80 -3.27 -7.41 -5.50
N MET A 81 -3.51 -6.10 -5.61
CA MET A 81 -3.43 -5.39 -6.88
C MET A 81 -2.04 -5.53 -7.53
N GLN A 82 -0.96 -5.26 -6.78
CA GLN A 82 0.40 -5.38 -7.30
C GLN A 82 0.77 -6.83 -7.66
N LEU A 83 0.45 -7.80 -6.78
CA LEU A 83 0.70 -9.22 -7.05
C LEU A 83 -0.11 -9.72 -8.27
N GLY A 84 -1.31 -9.19 -8.48
CA GLY A 84 -2.13 -9.46 -9.66
C GLY A 84 -1.47 -8.93 -10.93
N LEU A 85 -1.02 -7.67 -10.94
CA LEU A 85 -0.31 -7.07 -12.08
C LEU A 85 0.95 -7.86 -12.45
N PHE A 86 1.77 -8.27 -11.47
CA PHE A 86 2.94 -9.09 -11.74
C PHE A 86 2.60 -10.53 -12.17
N SER A 87 1.44 -11.04 -11.76
CA SER A 87 0.93 -12.32 -12.27
C SER A 87 0.58 -12.21 -13.77
N VAL A 88 -0.05 -11.11 -14.20
CA VAL A 88 -0.29 -10.83 -15.63
C VAL A 88 1.03 -10.74 -16.39
N GLN A 89 2.00 -9.96 -15.88
CA GLN A 89 3.30 -9.77 -16.52
C GLN A 89 4.06 -11.09 -16.73
N SER A 90 3.86 -12.06 -15.83
CA SER A 90 4.47 -13.40 -15.90
C SER A 90 3.61 -14.44 -16.60
N GLY A 91 2.48 -14.04 -17.20
CA GLY A 91 1.56 -14.94 -17.92
C GLY A 91 0.74 -15.87 -17.02
N GLN A 92 0.76 -15.66 -15.70
CA GLN A 92 0.02 -16.47 -14.72
C GLN A 92 -1.40 -15.93 -14.56
N LEU A 93 -2.21 -16.03 -15.62
CA LEU A 93 -3.54 -15.41 -15.69
C LEU A 93 -4.50 -15.92 -14.60
N ASP A 94 -4.48 -17.22 -14.28
CA ASP A 94 -5.31 -17.78 -13.20
C ASP A 94 -5.03 -17.12 -11.85
N LYS A 95 -3.75 -16.86 -11.56
CA LYS A 95 -3.34 -16.19 -10.32
C LYS A 95 -3.69 -14.71 -10.36
N ALA A 96 -3.56 -14.08 -11.52
CA ALA A 96 -3.96 -12.70 -11.70
C ALA A 96 -5.45 -12.51 -11.38
N VAL A 97 -6.31 -13.39 -11.92
CA VAL A 97 -7.75 -13.37 -11.62
C VAL A 97 -8.02 -13.50 -10.13
N GLN A 98 -7.48 -14.53 -9.47
CA GLN A 98 -7.67 -14.70 -8.01
C GLN A 98 -7.26 -13.47 -7.21
N ARG A 99 -6.17 -12.80 -7.62
CA ARG A 99 -5.68 -11.59 -6.97
C ARG A 99 -6.62 -10.40 -7.18
N PHE A 100 -7.07 -10.17 -8.40
CA PHE A 100 -7.96 -9.06 -8.69
C PHE A 100 -9.37 -9.29 -8.14
N GLU A 101 -9.86 -10.52 -8.07
CA GLU A 101 -11.09 -10.87 -7.35
C GLU A 101 -10.97 -10.51 -5.88
N ARG A 102 -9.83 -10.83 -5.25
CA ARG A 102 -9.59 -10.43 -3.86
C ARG A 102 -9.58 -8.92 -3.67
N VAL A 103 -9.06 -8.15 -4.64
CA VAL A 103 -9.17 -6.68 -4.63
C VAL A 103 -10.63 -6.23 -4.70
N ALA A 104 -11.41 -6.80 -5.63
CA ALA A 104 -12.82 -6.47 -5.81
C ALA A 104 -13.68 -6.84 -4.59
N GLU A 105 -13.30 -7.86 -3.83
CA GLU A 105 -13.93 -8.21 -2.55
C GLU A 105 -13.59 -7.23 -1.43
N LEU A 106 -12.31 -6.87 -1.30
CA LEU A 106 -11.80 -6.01 -0.23
C LEU A 106 -12.22 -4.55 -0.40
N ASP A 107 -12.19 -4.06 -1.65
CA ASP A 107 -12.57 -2.71 -1.99
C ASP A 107 -13.32 -2.65 -3.32
N PRO A 108 -14.65 -2.91 -3.30
CA PRO A 108 -15.46 -3.05 -4.50
C PRO A 108 -15.61 -1.77 -5.34
N LYS A 109 -15.17 -0.61 -4.84
CA LYS A 109 -15.34 0.69 -5.52
C LYS A 109 -14.06 1.54 -5.58
N GLY A 110 -13.13 1.36 -4.64
CA GLY A 110 -11.89 2.14 -4.58
C GLY A 110 -10.78 1.66 -5.52
N TYR A 111 -10.93 0.48 -6.13
CA TYR A 111 -10.05 -0.01 -7.21
C TYR A 111 -10.83 -0.39 -8.46
N PRO A 112 -11.41 0.57 -9.21
CA PRO A 112 -12.05 0.28 -10.49
C PRO A 112 -11.11 -0.50 -11.43
N GLU A 113 -9.81 -0.21 -11.39
CA GLU A 113 -8.78 -0.85 -12.21
C GLU A 113 -8.72 -2.37 -12.02
N ALA A 114 -9.09 -2.89 -10.84
CA ALA A 114 -9.14 -4.33 -10.61
C ALA A 114 -10.16 -5.01 -11.53
N TYR A 115 -11.33 -4.39 -11.76
CA TYR A 115 -12.32 -4.90 -12.70
C TYR A 115 -11.85 -4.82 -14.16
N ALA A 116 -11.13 -3.75 -14.52
CA ALA A 116 -10.51 -3.67 -15.84
C ALA A 116 -9.46 -4.77 -16.06
N MET A 117 -8.66 -5.08 -15.03
CA MET A 117 -7.68 -6.16 -15.08
C MET A 117 -8.31 -7.54 -15.06
N LEU A 118 -9.42 -7.75 -14.33
CA LEU A 118 -10.22 -8.97 -14.39
C LEU A 118 -10.74 -9.21 -15.80
N GLY A 119 -11.36 -8.21 -16.41
CA GLY A 119 -11.90 -8.32 -17.76
C GLY A 119 -10.84 -8.70 -18.78
N ARG A 120 -9.66 -8.07 -18.71
CA ARG A 120 -8.50 -8.42 -19.55
C ARG A 120 -7.99 -9.83 -19.31
N SER A 121 -7.86 -10.23 -18.05
CA SER A 121 -7.33 -11.54 -17.68
C SER A 121 -8.28 -12.64 -18.11
N TYR A 122 -9.59 -12.45 -17.91
CA TYR A 122 -10.62 -13.37 -18.37
C TYR A 122 -10.66 -13.49 -19.90
N ALA A 123 -10.60 -12.36 -20.63
CA ALA A 123 -10.54 -12.38 -22.09
C ALA A 123 -9.32 -13.15 -22.60
N ALA A 124 -8.15 -12.93 -22.00
CA ALA A 124 -6.92 -13.65 -22.36
C ALA A 124 -6.98 -15.16 -22.05
N MET A 125 -7.89 -15.60 -21.18
CA MET A 125 -8.17 -17.01 -20.88
C MET A 125 -9.41 -17.53 -21.65
N ASP A 126 -9.89 -16.80 -22.64
CA ASP A 126 -11.09 -17.13 -23.44
C ASP A 126 -12.37 -17.27 -22.59
N SER A 127 -12.37 -16.68 -21.40
CA SER A 127 -13.50 -16.67 -20.47
C SER A 127 -14.40 -15.46 -20.74
N ILE A 128 -15.05 -15.48 -21.90
CA ILE A 128 -15.76 -14.31 -22.46
C ILE A 128 -16.87 -13.76 -21.55
N GLY A 129 -17.67 -14.63 -20.93
CA GLY A 129 -18.76 -14.21 -20.04
C GLY A 129 -18.27 -13.37 -18.85
N PRO A 130 -17.40 -13.94 -18.00
CA PRO A 130 -16.75 -13.20 -16.91
C PRO A 130 -16.00 -11.94 -17.37
N ALA A 131 -15.36 -12.00 -18.55
CA ALA A 131 -14.66 -10.84 -19.11
C ALA A 131 -15.60 -9.65 -19.34
N VAL A 132 -16.75 -9.88 -19.99
CA VAL A 132 -17.77 -8.86 -20.25
C VAL A 132 -18.30 -8.29 -18.93
N GLU A 133 -18.65 -9.15 -17.97
CA GLU A 133 -19.19 -8.72 -16.67
C GLU A 133 -18.22 -7.79 -15.94
N ALA A 134 -16.94 -8.15 -15.90
CA ALA A 134 -15.92 -7.34 -15.24
C ALA A 134 -15.73 -5.97 -15.93
N ILE A 135 -15.71 -5.90 -17.27
CA ILE A 135 -15.56 -4.62 -17.97
C ILE A 135 -16.79 -3.73 -17.83
N GLU A 136 -18.02 -4.28 -17.84
CA GLU A 136 -19.21 -3.48 -17.57
C GLU A 136 -19.19 -2.95 -16.14
N ARG A 137 -18.74 -3.76 -15.17
CA ARG A 137 -18.57 -3.30 -13.79
C ARG A 137 -17.52 -2.18 -13.65
N TYR A 138 -16.42 -2.26 -14.40
CA TYR A 138 -15.45 -1.16 -14.48
C TYR A 138 -16.08 0.14 -14.98
N LYS A 139 -16.91 0.08 -16.03
CA LYS A 139 -17.61 1.24 -16.60
C LYS A 139 -18.58 1.91 -15.62
N GLU A 140 -19.20 1.14 -14.73
CA GLU A 140 -20.07 1.69 -13.67
C GLU A 140 -19.30 2.49 -12.60
N LEU A 141 -17.99 2.24 -12.47
CA LEU A 141 -17.14 2.81 -11.42
C LEU A 141 -16.26 3.96 -11.91
N THR A 142 -16.01 4.06 -13.22
CA THR A 142 -15.24 5.16 -13.80
C THR A 142 -16.15 6.25 -14.38
N SER A 143 -15.69 7.49 -14.30
CA SER A 143 -16.31 8.65 -14.97
C SER A 143 -15.39 9.26 -16.04
N ASP A 144 -14.20 8.69 -16.25
CA ASP A 144 -13.26 9.17 -17.25
C ASP A 144 -13.74 8.78 -18.66
N PRO A 145 -14.02 9.74 -19.55
CA PRO A 145 -14.46 9.47 -20.92
C PRO A 145 -13.46 8.61 -21.73
N GLU A 146 -12.16 8.78 -21.50
CA GLU A 146 -11.14 8.01 -22.22
C GLU A 146 -11.14 6.54 -21.77
N ALA A 147 -11.19 6.31 -20.46
CA ALA A 147 -11.38 4.99 -19.88
C ALA A 147 -12.65 4.30 -20.37
N LEU A 148 -13.79 5.01 -20.42
CA LEU A 148 -15.06 4.48 -20.91
C LEU A 148 -14.97 4.07 -22.38
N ALA A 149 -14.39 4.94 -23.23
CA ALA A 149 -14.20 4.62 -24.64
C ALA A 149 -13.25 3.42 -24.85
N ALA A 150 -12.23 3.27 -24.00
CA ALA A 150 -11.35 2.09 -24.03
C ALA A 150 -12.08 0.82 -23.61
N ALA A 151 -12.93 0.88 -22.59
CA ALA A 151 -13.75 -0.24 -22.14
C ALA A 151 -14.76 -0.67 -23.21
N ASP A 152 -15.39 0.27 -23.91
CA ASP A 152 -16.32 -0.04 -25.00
C ASP A 152 -15.64 -0.73 -26.19
N ARG A 153 -14.42 -0.28 -26.55
CA ARG A 153 -13.62 -0.98 -27.58
C ARG A 153 -13.33 -2.43 -27.19
N MET A 154 -12.88 -2.64 -25.96
CA MET A 154 -12.59 -3.98 -25.42
C MET A 154 -13.84 -4.88 -25.42
N LEU A 155 -15.00 -4.37 -25.01
CA LEU A 155 -16.25 -5.13 -25.04
C LEU A 155 -16.64 -5.55 -26.45
N ASN A 156 -16.45 -4.68 -27.43
CA ASN A 156 -16.74 -4.99 -28.82
C ASN A 156 -15.78 -6.06 -29.37
N GLU A 157 -14.49 -5.97 -29.07
CA GLU A 157 -13.49 -6.99 -29.45
C GLU A 157 -13.88 -8.37 -28.90
N ILE A 158 -14.12 -8.46 -27.59
CA ILE A 158 -14.50 -9.69 -26.88
C ILE A 158 -15.79 -10.31 -27.45
N ARG A 159 -16.80 -9.47 -27.76
CA ARG A 159 -18.08 -9.94 -28.32
C ARG A 159 -17.92 -10.44 -29.76
N ASN A 160 -17.15 -9.74 -30.57
CA ASN A 160 -16.91 -10.11 -31.96
C ASN A 160 -16.15 -11.43 -32.07
N GLU A 161 -15.17 -11.68 -31.21
CA GLU A 161 -14.44 -12.95 -31.16
C GLU A 161 -15.39 -14.12 -30.88
N LYS A 162 -16.25 -13.99 -29.86
CA LYS A 162 -17.27 -15.00 -29.55
C LYS A 162 -18.24 -15.24 -30.72
N GLU A 163 -18.67 -14.19 -31.40
CA GLU A 163 -19.55 -14.33 -32.56
C GLU A 163 -18.84 -15.03 -33.74
N ALA A 164 -17.58 -14.71 -33.99
CA ALA A 164 -16.77 -15.35 -35.01
C ALA A 164 -16.60 -16.85 -34.74
N GLU A 165 -16.32 -17.24 -33.50
CA GLU A 165 -16.22 -18.65 -33.09
C GLU A 165 -17.54 -19.40 -33.27
N GLN A 166 -18.66 -18.80 -32.83
CA GLN A 166 -19.97 -19.41 -33.00
C GLN A 166 -20.34 -19.59 -34.48
N ASN A 167 -19.94 -18.67 -35.34
CA ASN A 167 -20.15 -18.77 -36.77
C ASN A 167 -19.23 -19.81 -37.43
N ALA A 168 -18.01 -20.00 -36.93
CA ALA A 168 -17.08 -21.02 -37.43
C ALA A 168 -17.51 -22.46 -37.08
N LEU A 169 -18.34 -22.63 -36.04
CA LEU A 169 -18.86 -23.92 -35.58
C LEU A 169 -20.19 -24.34 -36.24
N ARG A 170 -20.77 -23.50 -37.09
CA ARG A 170 -22.02 -23.75 -37.83
C ARG A 170 -21.73 -24.26 -39.24
#